data_AF-A0A662RD54-F1
#
_entry.id   AF-A0A662RD54-F1
#
_cell.length_a   1.000
_cell.length_b   1.000
_cell.length_c   1.000
_cell.angle_alpha   90.00
_cell.angle_beta   90.00
_cell.angle_gamma   90.00
#
_symmetry.space_group_name_H-M   'P 1'
#
loop_
_entity.id
_entity.type
_entity.pdbx_description
1 polymer ?
#
loop_
_entity_poly.entity_id
_entity_poly.type
_entity_poly.pdbx_seq_one_letter_code
_entity_poly.pdbx_strand_id
1 'polypeptide(L)'
;MDRAPVLAITGQVKPQYVGPGSFQEIDQDALFNSFCVFNKTINSGSRTTELVTLALRHALVKRVVSHLAIPNNIRKEPLEADIEPMEGWIPDLRISNTGSIGRAVGLIEQAERPVIIAGGGAKD
;
A
#
# COMPACT_ATOMS: atom_id res chain seq x y z
N MET A 1 -10.89 -5.64 9.74
CA MET A 1 -10.44 -4.69 8.70
C MET A 1 -10.35 -5.47 7.40
N ASP A 2 -10.88 -4.92 6.32
CA ASP A 2 -11.25 -5.68 5.10
C ASP A 2 -10.07 -6.15 4.24
N ARG A 3 -8.83 -5.85 4.66
CA ARG A 3 -7.59 -6.17 3.94
C ARG A 3 -7.68 -5.84 2.45
N ALA A 4 -8.31 -4.70 2.13
CA ALA A 4 -8.48 -4.23 0.77
C ALA A 4 -7.24 -3.38 0.39
N PRO A 5 -6.63 -3.63 -0.78
CA PRO A 5 -5.56 -2.78 -1.30
C PRO A 5 -6.18 -1.46 -1.77
N VAL A 6 -5.78 -0.35 -1.14
CA VAL A 6 -6.30 0.99 -1.48
C VAL A 6 -5.14 1.95 -1.65
N LEU A 7 -5.15 2.72 -2.75
CA LEU A 7 -4.29 3.89 -2.92
C LEU A 7 -5.14 5.15 -2.75
N ALA A 8 -4.93 5.87 -1.66
CA ALA A 8 -5.52 7.18 -1.43
C ALA A 8 -4.61 8.26 -2.06
N ILE A 9 -5.18 9.07 -2.94
CA ILE A 9 -4.50 10.22 -3.55
C ILE A 9 -5.22 11.48 -3.12
N THR A 10 -4.47 12.44 -2.58
CA THR A 10 -5.03 13.69 -2.06
C THR A 10 -4.29 14.89 -2.63
N GLY A 11 -4.97 16.04 -2.65
CA GLY A 11 -4.33 17.32 -2.86
C GLY A 11 -3.66 17.80 -1.58
N GLN A 12 -2.54 18.51 -1.72
CA GLN A 12 -1.90 19.23 -0.61
C GLN A 12 -1.72 20.70 -0.96
N VAL A 13 -1.70 21.56 0.06
CA VAL A 13 -1.33 22.97 -0.12
C VAL A 13 0.11 23.08 -0.64
N LYS A 14 0.51 24.25 -1.16
CA LYS A 14 1.91 24.46 -1.57
C LYS A 14 2.81 24.34 -0.33
N PRO A 15 4.07 23.88 -0.45
CA PRO A 15 4.99 23.72 0.68
C PRO A 15 5.12 24.98 1.56
N GLN A 16 5.12 26.16 0.94
CA GLN A 16 5.17 27.46 1.63
C GLN A 16 3.95 27.78 2.54
N TYR A 17 2.86 27.02 2.42
CA TYR A 17 1.63 27.18 3.17
C TYR A 17 1.41 26.08 4.23
N VAL A 18 2.36 25.16 4.39
CA VAL A 18 2.33 24.09 5.40
C VAL A 18 2.85 24.61 6.74
N GLY A 19 2.10 24.44 7.82
CA GLY A 19 2.44 24.85 9.19
C GLY A 19 1.62 26.04 9.75
N PRO A 20 1.40 27.14 9.00
CA PRO A 20 0.71 28.33 9.52
C PRO A 20 -0.79 28.21 9.79
N GLY A 21 -1.45 27.07 9.51
CA GLY A 21 -2.90 26.96 9.56
C GLY A 21 -3.58 27.59 8.33
N SER A 22 -2.95 27.47 7.17
CA SER A 22 -3.47 28.09 5.93
C SER A 22 -4.83 27.48 5.55
N PHE A 23 -5.62 28.20 4.74
CA PHE A 23 -6.90 27.68 4.26
C PHE A 23 -6.71 26.30 3.57
N GLN A 24 -7.48 25.30 4.00
CA GLN A 24 -7.40 23.89 3.57
C GLN A 24 -6.12 23.13 3.96
N GLU A 25 -5.27 23.71 4.81
CA GLU A 25 -4.16 22.97 5.40
C GLU A 25 -4.66 22.03 6.50
N ILE A 26 -4.25 20.76 6.40
CA ILE A 26 -4.38 19.76 7.45
C ILE A 26 -3.07 18.98 7.56
N ASP A 27 -2.77 18.46 8.74
CA ASP A 27 -1.66 17.53 8.94
C ASP A 27 -2.04 16.14 8.38
N GLN A 28 -1.84 15.99 7.07
CA GLN A 28 -2.10 14.74 6.37
C GLN A 28 -1.13 13.64 6.80
N ASP A 29 0.08 13.99 7.24
CA ASP A 29 1.04 12.98 7.69
C ASP A 29 0.50 12.31 8.97
N ALA A 30 0.12 13.11 9.97
CA ALA A 30 -0.49 12.60 11.19
C ALA A 30 -1.81 11.85 10.94
N LEU A 31 -2.67 12.36 10.05
CA LEU A 31 -3.96 11.74 9.73
C LEU A 31 -3.78 10.31 9.20
N PHE A 32 -2.93 10.14 8.19
CA PHE A 32 -2.81 8.86 7.47
C PHE A 32 -1.82 7.87 8.15
N ASN A 33 -0.88 8.33 8.98
CA ASN A 33 0.10 7.46 9.65
C ASN A 33 -0.54 6.40 10.55
N SER A 34 -1.77 6.63 11.04
CA SER A 34 -2.46 5.69 11.92
C SER A 34 -3.00 4.44 11.21
N PHE A 35 -3.22 4.49 9.88
CA PHE A 35 -3.84 3.39 9.13
C PHE A 35 -3.19 3.09 7.76
N CYS A 36 -2.27 3.92 7.28
CA CYS A 36 -1.51 3.67 6.05
C CYS A 36 -0.14 3.07 6.34
N VAL A 37 0.23 2.04 5.58
CA VAL A 37 1.57 1.44 5.67
C VAL A 37 2.59 2.26 4.85
N PHE A 38 2.12 2.99 3.85
CA PHE A 38 2.91 3.92 3.07
C PHE A 38 2.19 5.26 3.04
N ASN A 39 2.83 6.32 3.51
CA ASN A 39 2.28 7.68 3.57
C ASN A 39 3.38 8.66 3.15
N LYS A 40 3.23 9.31 1.99
CA LYS A 40 4.24 10.25 1.47
C LYS A 40 3.61 11.42 0.73
N THR A 41 4.35 12.53 0.69
CA THR A 41 4.05 13.68 -0.17
C THR A 41 5.01 13.71 -1.35
N ILE A 42 4.50 13.91 -2.56
CA ILE A 42 5.31 14.05 -3.78
C ILE A 42 5.83 15.50 -3.83
N ASN A 43 7.04 15.72 -3.34
CA ASN A 43 7.65 17.06 -3.24
C ASN A 43 8.40 17.50 -4.52
N SER A 44 8.55 16.63 -5.51
CA SER A 44 9.22 16.92 -6.78
C SER A 44 8.68 16.00 -7.88
N GLY A 45 8.47 16.54 -9.07
CA GLY A 45 8.02 15.77 -10.24
C GLY A 45 8.92 14.57 -10.56
N SER A 46 10.24 14.69 -10.38
CA SER A 46 11.23 13.65 -10.75
C SER A 46 11.07 12.31 -10.02
N ARG A 47 10.40 12.30 -8.86
CA ARG A 47 10.15 11.07 -8.06
C ARG A 47 8.72 10.57 -8.17
N THR A 48 7.90 11.16 -9.04
CA THR A 48 6.47 10.83 -9.13
C THR A 48 6.26 9.36 -9.47
N THR A 49 6.93 8.85 -10.50
CA THR A 49 6.80 7.46 -10.94
C THR A 49 7.28 6.48 -9.86
N GLU A 50 8.43 6.75 -9.24
CA GLU A 50 8.96 5.96 -8.12
C GLU A 50 7.97 5.87 -6.95
N LEU A 51 7.47 7.01 -6.47
CA LEU A 51 6.58 7.07 -5.31
C LEU A 51 5.22 6.43 -5.58
N VAL A 52 4.67 6.61 -6.79
CA VAL A 52 3.42 5.95 -7.22
C VAL A 52 3.62 4.44 -7.25
N THR A 53 4.70 3.96 -7.86
CA THR A 53 5.02 2.53 -7.92
C THR A 53 5.20 1.94 -6.53
N LEU A 54 5.90 2.62 -5.62
CA LEU A 54 6.05 2.18 -4.23
C LEU A 54 4.72 2.14 -3.49
N ALA A 55 3.89 3.17 -3.62
CA ALA A 55 2.58 3.21 -2.96
C ALA A 55 1.66 2.07 -3.42
N LEU A 56 1.64 1.80 -4.74
CA LEU A 56 0.91 0.68 -5.34
C LEU A 56 1.43 -0.67 -4.82
N ARG A 57 2.75 -0.86 -4.82
CA ARG A 57 3.38 -2.10 -4.30
C ARG A 57 3.00 -2.34 -2.84
N HIS A 58 3.06 -1.31 -2.01
CA HIS A 58 2.66 -1.41 -0.61
C HIS A 58 1.18 -1.79 -0.48
N ALA A 59 0.28 -1.12 -1.20
CA ALA A 59 -1.14 -1.40 -1.14
C ALA A 59 -1.47 -2.84 -1.56
N LEU A 60 -0.91 -3.29 -2.70
CA LEU A 60 -1.18 -4.60 -3.29
C LEU A 60 -0.56 -5.75 -2.48
N VAL A 61 0.72 -5.66 -2.14
CA VAL A 61 1.45 -6.75 -1.44
C VAL A 61 1.00 -6.87 0.02
N LYS A 62 0.81 -5.74 0.70
CA LYS A 62 0.40 -5.76 2.12
C LYS A 62 -1.11 -5.82 2.30
N ARG A 63 -1.90 -5.61 1.24
CA ARG A 63 -3.37 -5.62 1.26
C ARG A 63 -3.93 -4.59 2.27
N VAL A 64 -3.43 -3.36 2.16
CA VAL A 64 -3.67 -2.24 3.09
C VAL A 64 -3.86 -0.93 2.32
N VAL A 65 -4.12 0.16 3.06
CA VAL A 65 -4.13 1.52 2.52
C VAL A 65 -2.70 2.04 2.38
N SER A 66 -2.41 2.67 1.24
CA SER A 66 -1.28 3.55 1.00
C SER A 66 -1.79 4.95 0.64
N HIS A 67 -1.04 6.00 0.97
CA HIS A 67 -1.41 7.38 0.73
C HIS A 67 -0.31 8.17 0.03
N LEU A 68 -0.72 8.97 -0.96
CA LEU A 68 0.11 9.94 -1.66
C LEU A 68 -0.56 11.31 -1.68
N ALA A 69 0.08 12.28 -1.04
CA ALA A 69 -0.31 13.69 -1.11
C ALA A 69 0.42 14.40 -2.26
N ILE A 70 -0.31 15.19 -3.05
CA ILE A 70 0.23 15.91 -4.21
C ILE A 70 0.02 17.42 -4.02
N PRO A 71 1.10 18.19 -3.72
CA PRO A 71 1.04 19.63 -3.60
C PRO A 71 0.52 20.33 -4.86
N ASN A 72 -0.21 21.43 -4.67
CA ASN A 72 -0.81 22.19 -5.77
C ASN A 72 0.21 22.71 -6.81
N ASN A 73 1.45 22.99 -6.42
CA ASN A 73 2.51 23.41 -7.37
C ASN A 73 2.99 22.21 -8.20
N ILE A 74 3.28 21.08 -7.56
CA ILE A 74 3.75 19.86 -8.24
C ILE A 74 2.71 19.32 -9.21
N ARG A 75 1.42 19.33 -8.84
CA ARG A 75 0.33 18.86 -9.73
C ARG A 75 0.26 19.61 -11.06
N LYS A 76 0.73 20.86 -11.11
CA LYS A 76 0.67 21.71 -12.30
C LYS A 76 1.94 21.62 -13.15
N GLU A 77 2.98 20.98 -12.65
CA GLU A 77 4.24 20.84 -13.37
C GLU A 77 4.09 19.76 -14.45
N PRO A 78 4.60 20.00 -15.67
CA PRO A 78 4.70 18.94 -16.67
C PRO A 78 5.64 17.85 -16.15
N LEU A 79 5.28 16.60 -16.41
CA LEU A 79 6.09 15.44 -16.05
C LEU A 79 6.42 14.67 -17.33
N GLU A 80 7.69 14.72 -17.73
CA GLU A 80 8.26 13.77 -18.67
C GLU A 80 8.92 12.68 -17.85
N ALA A 81 8.33 11.49 -17.87
CA ALA A 81 8.86 10.33 -17.16
C ALA A 81 8.50 9.05 -17.91
N ASP A 82 9.46 8.13 -17.95
CA ASP A 82 9.21 6.78 -18.42
C ASP A 82 8.39 6.02 -17.36
N ILE A 83 7.32 5.37 -17.81
CA ILE A 83 6.47 4.53 -16.96
C ILE A 83 6.86 3.08 -17.22
N GLU A 84 7.53 2.48 -16.25
CA GLU A 84 7.85 1.07 -16.28
C GLU A 84 6.60 0.23 -16.02
N PRO A 85 6.32 -0.81 -16.84
CA PRO A 85 5.24 -1.75 -16.58
C PRO A 85 5.41 -2.44 -15.23
N MET A 86 4.31 -2.61 -14.50
CA MET A 86 4.30 -3.34 -13.22
C MET A 86 4.23 -4.87 -13.38
N GLU A 87 4.16 -5.40 -14.61
CA GLU A 87 4.10 -6.84 -14.85
C GLU A 87 5.30 -7.58 -14.23
N GLY A 88 5.01 -8.62 -13.44
CA GLY A 88 6.04 -9.42 -12.76
C GLY A 88 6.62 -8.81 -11.48
N TRP A 89 6.20 -7.60 -11.08
CA TRP A 89 6.71 -6.94 -9.87
C TRP A 89 5.97 -7.32 -8.58
N ILE A 90 4.76 -7.86 -8.72
CA ILE A 90 3.95 -8.34 -7.59
C ILE A 90 4.23 -9.83 -7.42
N PRO A 91 4.75 -10.27 -6.25
CA PRO A 91 4.99 -11.68 -6.00
C PRO A 91 3.67 -12.45 -6.01
N ASP A 92 3.70 -13.70 -6.48
CA ASP A 92 2.57 -14.61 -6.29
C ASP A 92 2.42 -14.89 -4.79
N LEU A 93 1.35 -14.36 -4.22
CA LEU A 93 1.06 -14.46 -2.79
C LEU A 93 0.63 -15.89 -2.37
N ARG A 94 0.47 -16.82 -3.32
CA ARG A 94 0.13 -18.23 -3.08
C ARG A 94 1.35 -19.11 -2.81
N ILE A 95 2.57 -18.60 -2.95
CA ILE A 95 3.79 -19.39 -2.76
C ILE A 95 3.89 -19.81 -1.29
N SER A 96 3.74 -21.11 -1.04
CA SER A 96 3.97 -21.73 0.27
C SER A 96 5.18 -22.65 0.22
N ASN A 97 5.92 -22.71 1.32
CA ASN A 97 7.04 -23.64 1.48
C ASN A 97 6.49 -25.08 1.53
N THR A 98 6.93 -25.93 0.61
CA THR A 98 6.48 -27.34 0.49
C THR A 98 6.75 -28.13 1.78
N GLY A 99 7.82 -27.81 2.52
CA GLY A 99 8.10 -28.43 3.83
C GLY A 99 7.07 -28.06 4.90
N SER A 100 6.49 -26.86 4.84
CA SER A 100 5.43 -26.43 5.76
C SER A 100 4.11 -27.14 5.48
N ILE A 101 3.80 -27.40 4.20
CA ILE A 101 2.62 -28.18 3.81
C ILE A 101 2.75 -29.62 4.35
N GLY A 102 3.87 -30.30 4.10
CA GLY A 102 4.05 -31.68 4.55
C GLY A 102 3.93 -31.84 6.07
N ARG A 103 4.49 -30.89 6.83
CA ARG A 103 4.33 -30.86 8.30
C ARG A 103 2.87 -30.65 8.71
N ALA A 104 2.14 -29.75 8.06
CA ALA A 104 0.72 -29.52 8.36
C ALA A 104 -0.12 -30.77 8.09
N VAL A 105 0.12 -31.46 6.95
CA VAL A 105 -0.55 -32.72 6.61
C VAL A 105 -0.31 -33.77 7.70
N GLY A 106 0.95 -34.00 8.09
CA GLY A 106 1.27 -34.99 9.13
C GLY A 106 0.61 -34.71 10.48
N LEU A 107 0.50 -33.44 10.88
CA LEU A 107 -0.21 -33.06 12.11
C LEU A 107 -1.72 -33.29 12.02
N ILE A 108 -2.32 -33.07 10.85
CA ILE A 108 -3.76 -33.30 10.63
C ILE A 108 -4.07 -34.80 10.63
N GLU A 109 -3.25 -35.61 9.97
CA GLU A 109 -3.43 -37.08 9.89
C GLU A 109 -3.31 -37.78 11.26
N GLN A 110 -2.47 -37.25 12.15
CA GLN A 110 -2.26 -37.81 13.49
C GLN A 110 -3.30 -37.35 14.51
N ALA A 111 -4.13 -36.35 14.19
CA ALA A 111 -5.10 -35.80 15.13
C ALA A 111 -6.36 -36.68 15.22
N GLU A 112 -6.79 -37.01 16.45
CA GLU A 112 -8.02 -37.79 16.66
C GLU A 112 -9.30 -37.00 16.33
N ARG A 113 -9.29 -35.68 16.52
CA ARG A 113 -10.45 -34.79 16.35
C ARG A 113 -10.04 -33.42 15.76
N PRO A 114 -9.54 -33.35 14.52
CA PRO A 114 -9.08 -32.10 13.93
C PRO A 114 -10.25 -31.13 13.68
N VAL A 115 -9.97 -29.83 13.81
CA VAL A 115 -10.90 -28.75 13.47
C VAL A 115 -10.17 -27.73 12.59
N ILE A 116 -10.80 -27.34 11.48
CA ILE A 116 -10.27 -26.29 10.60
C ILE A 116 -11.11 -25.02 10.81
N ILE A 117 -10.44 -23.93 11.16
CA ILE A 117 -11.05 -22.59 11.23
C ILE A 117 -10.59 -21.81 10.01
N ALA A 118 -11.49 -21.63 9.04
CA ALA A 118 -11.24 -20.86 7.83
C ALA A 118 -11.87 -19.47 7.94
N GLY A 119 -11.05 -18.43 7.82
CA GLY A 119 -11.50 -17.02 7.77
C GLY A 119 -11.64 -16.49 6.34
N GLY A 120 -11.95 -15.19 6.20
CA GLY A 120 -12.17 -14.56 4.89
C GLY A 120 -10.98 -14.63 3.91
N GLY A 121 -9.76 -14.93 4.39
CA GLY A 121 -8.60 -15.18 3.54
C GLY A 121 -8.61 -16.53 2.81
N ALA A 122 -9.59 -17.40 3.06
CA ALA A 122 -9.75 -18.69 2.39
C ALA A 122 -10.78 -18.66 1.24
N LYS A 123 -11.33 -17.47 0.92
CA LYS A 123 -12.45 -17.32 -0.02
C LYS A 123 -12.04 -17.49 -1.49
N ASP A 124 -10.76 -17.32 -1.81
CA ASP A 124 -10.20 -17.38 -3.16
C ASP A 124 -8.83 -18.09 -3.17
#